data_AF-A0A968JN92-F1
#
_entry.id   AF-A0A968JN92-F1
#
_cell.length_a   1.000
_cell.length_b   1.000
_cell.length_c   1.000
_cell.angle_alpha   90.00
_cell.angle_beta   90.00
_cell.angle_gamma   90.00
#
_symmetry.space_group_name_H-M   'P 1'
#
loop_
_entity.id
_entity.type
_entity.pdbx_description
1 polymer ?
#
loop_
_entity_poly.entity_id
_entity_poly.type
_entity_poly.pdbx_seq_one_letter_code
_entity_poly.pdbx_strand_id
1 'polypeptide(L)'
;MKYIKKWHIFIISVFCLIAQMFAQPSENPKTFCNPLNLNYRFMVDAVDAREAADPVIILYKDDYYLFASRSGGYWTSPDLRNWTFIIPEDIDIESYAPAVIVIRDTVFYFPGSNAQVYKTADPKVGKMGKRPNIKRLWGPCGFS
;
A
#
# COMPACT_ATOMS: atom_id res chain seq x y z
N MET A 1 -54.67 8.64 23.99
CA MET A 1 -53.41 7.87 24.09
C MET A 1 -53.69 6.41 23.72
N LYS A 2 -53.17 5.91 22.59
CA LYS A 2 -53.30 4.48 22.24
C LYS A 2 -52.28 3.67 23.05
N TYR A 3 -52.74 2.72 23.86
CA TYR A 3 -51.90 1.85 24.67
C TYR A 3 -51.19 0.81 23.79
N ILE A 4 -49.87 0.70 23.92
CA ILE A 4 -49.08 -0.37 23.30
C ILE A 4 -49.26 -1.64 24.13
N LYS A 5 -49.83 -2.69 23.52
CA LYS A 5 -50.06 -3.98 24.18
C LYS A 5 -48.74 -4.73 24.37
N LYS A 6 -48.58 -5.50 25.46
CA LYS A 6 -47.36 -6.28 25.76
C LYS A 6 -46.92 -7.20 24.60
N TRP A 7 -47.87 -7.74 23.83
CA TRP A 7 -47.56 -8.57 22.66
C TRP A 7 -46.90 -7.80 21.51
N HIS A 8 -47.17 -6.50 21.37
CA HIS A 8 -46.49 -5.65 20.38
C HIS A 8 -45.02 -5.43 20.77
N ILE A 9 -44.73 -5.26 22.07
CA ILE A 9 -43.35 -5.17 22.57
C ILE A 9 -42.60 -6.47 22.30
N PHE A 10 -43.25 -7.62 22.53
CA PHE A 10 -42.68 -8.93 22.23
C PHE A 10 -42.38 -9.10 20.74
N ILE A 11 -43.31 -8.76 19.85
CA ILE A 11 -43.10 -8.81 18.39
C ILE A 11 -41.93 -7.91 17.96
N ILE A 12 -41.85 -6.68 18.50
CA ILE A 12 -40.76 -5.75 18.19
C ILE A 12 -39.41 -6.32 18.66
N SER A 13 -39.35 -6.93 19.84
CA SER A 13 -38.11 -7.55 20.34
C SER A 13 -37.64 -8.72 19.48
N VAL A 14 -38.57 -9.59 19.04
CA VAL A 14 -38.27 -10.73 18.17
C VAL A 14 -37.82 -10.25 16.79
N PHE A 15 -38.49 -9.23 16.25
CA PHE A 15 -38.12 -8.62 14.98
C PHE A 15 -36.72 -7.98 15.03
N CYS A 16 -36.38 -7.26 16.11
CA CYS A 16 -35.04 -6.70 16.29
C CYS A 16 -33.95 -7.79 16.37
N LEU A 17 -34.19 -8.88 17.12
CA LEU A 17 -33.26 -10.00 17.22
C LEU A 17 -33.02 -10.67 15.86
N ILE A 18 -34.07 -10.85 15.06
CA ILE A 18 -33.96 -11.41 13.71
C ILE A 18 -33.21 -10.44 12.78
N ALA A 19 -33.49 -9.14 12.83
CA ALA A 19 -32.81 -8.14 12.02
C ALA A 19 -31.29 -8.09 12.28
N GLN A 20 -30.86 -8.31 13.54
CA GLN A 20 -29.44 -8.40 13.90
C GLN A 20 -28.75 -9.61 13.25
N MET A 21 -29.44 -10.74 13.06
CA MET A 21 -28.87 -11.92 12.40
C MET A 21 -28.61 -11.70 10.89
N PHE A 22 -29.31 -10.75 10.26
CA PHE A 22 -29.15 -10.41 8.84
C PHE A 22 -28.23 -9.21 8.57
N ALA A 23 -27.70 -8.57 9.61
CA ALA A 23 -26.77 -7.46 9.46
C ALA A 23 -25.36 -7.98 9.14
N GLN A 24 -25.03 -8.13 7.85
CA GLN A 24 -23.67 -8.46 7.40
C GLN A 24 -22.89 -7.20 7.02
N PRO A 25 -21.57 -7.15 7.30
CA PRO A 25 -20.69 -6.15 6.72
C PRO A 25 -20.79 -6.17 5.19
N SER A 26 -20.67 -5.01 4.55
CA SER A 26 -20.55 -4.97 3.08
C SER A 26 -19.37 -5.84 2.65
N GLU A 27 -19.56 -6.76 1.71
CA GLU A 27 -18.47 -7.53 1.11
C GLU A 27 -17.48 -6.61 0.35
N ASN A 28 -17.97 -5.46 -0.12
CA ASN A 28 -17.22 -4.45 -0.85
C ASN A 28 -17.38 -3.06 -0.23
N PRO A 29 -16.76 -2.80 0.94
CA PRO A 29 -16.73 -1.48 1.54
C PRO A 29 -15.99 -0.51 0.61
N LYS A 30 -16.60 0.65 0.35
CA LYS A 30 -15.99 1.73 -0.45
C LYS A 30 -14.94 2.54 0.31
N THR A 31 -14.81 2.28 1.60
CA THR A 31 -13.93 2.99 2.53
C THR A 31 -13.04 1.97 3.23
N PHE A 32 -11.81 2.38 3.54
CA PHE A 32 -10.90 1.61 4.37
C PHE A 32 -10.39 2.51 5.50
N CYS A 33 -9.93 1.89 6.59
CA CYS A 33 -9.24 2.59 7.67
C CYS A 33 -7.75 2.29 7.56
N ASN A 34 -6.92 3.30 7.80
CA ASN A 34 -5.50 3.08 8.03
C ASN A 34 -5.27 2.37 9.37
N PRO A 35 -4.16 1.61 9.52
CA PRO A 35 -3.14 1.34 8.51
C PRO A 35 -3.62 0.36 7.42
N LEU A 36 -3.06 0.48 6.21
CA LEU A 36 -3.32 -0.44 5.10
C LEU A 36 -2.97 -1.87 5.50
N ASN A 37 -3.72 -2.86 5.01
CA ASN A 37 -3.42 -4.27 5.28
C ASN A 37 -2.33 -4.78 4.32
N LEU A 38 -1.07 -4.42 4.61
CA LEU A 38 0.11 -4.89 3.88
C LEU A 38 0.85 -5.94 4.71
N ASN A 39 1.60 -6.81 4.04
CA ASN A 39 2.54 -7.75 4.66
C ASN A 39 3.80 -7.02 5.17
N TYR A 40 3.63 -6.10 6.12
CA TYR A 40 4.73 -5.40 6.79
C TYR A 40 5.68 -6.40 7.43
N ARG A 41 6.97 -6.22 7.18
CA ARG A 41 8.03 -6.98 7.85
C ARG A 41 8.60 -6.19 9.02
N PHE A 42 9.31 -6.89 9.89
CA PHE A 42 10.10 -6.28 10.94
C PHE A 42 11.46 -5.83 10.42
N MET A 43 12.08 -4.90 11.13
CA MET A 43 13.48 -4.52 10.92
C MET A 43 14.39 -5.75 10.97
N VAL A 44 15.32 -5.86 10.01
CA VAL A 44 16.29 -6.96 9.99
C VAL A 44 17.42 -6.72 11.03
N ASP A 45 17.76 -5.47 11.28
CA ASP A 45 18.96 -5.08 12.06
C ASP A 45 18.63 -4.41 13.42
N ALA A 46 17.36 -4.39 13.84
CA ALA A 46 16.93 -3.73 15.07
C ALA A 46 15.75 -4.45 15.73
N VAL A 47 15.47 -4.11 16.99
CA VAL A 47 14.48 -4.82 17.83
C VAL A 47 13.06 -4.30 17.56
N ASP A 48 12.17 -5.21 17.17
CA ASP A 48 10.69 -5.19 17.27
C ASP A 48 9.92 -3.98 16.68
N ALA A 49 10.47 -3.31 15.66
CA ALA A 49 9.74 -2.30 14.90
C ALA A 49 9.30 -2.83 13.52
N ARG A 50 8.06 -2.49 13.13
CA ARG A 50 7.57 -2.70 11.75
C ARG A 50 8.26 -1.71 10.81
N GLU A 51 8.69 -2.19 9.63
CA GLU A 51 9.25 -1.39 8.55
C GLU A 51 8.18 -0.92 7.55
N ALA A 52 8.60 -0.28 6.45
CA ALA A 52 7.77 0.35 5.41
C ALA A 52 7.30 1.78 5.75
N ALA A 53 8.21 2.60 6.30
CA ALA A 53 8.05 4.05 6.37
C ALA A 53 8.17 4.72 4.97
N ASP A 54 7.90 6.02 4.89
CA ASP A 54 8.07 6.85 3.69
C ASP A 54 7.41 6.28 2.42
N PRO A 55 6.10 5.96 2.44
CA PRO A 55 5.45 5.38 1.29
C PRO A 55 5.38 6.37 0.12
N VAL A 56 5.75 5.89 -1.07
CA VAL A 56 5.57 6.58 -2.35
C VAL A 56 4.68 5.72 -3.22
N ILE A 57 3.56 6.29 -3.67
CA ILE A 57 2.63 5.63 -4.59
C ILE A 57 2.67 6.32 -5.95
N ILE A 58 2.76 5.53 -7.01
CA ILE A 58 2.58 5.98 -8.40
C ILE A 58 1.43 5.23 -9.06
N LEU A 59 0.78 5.85 -10.04
CA LEU A 59 -0.13 5.19 -10.97
C LEU A 59 0.63 4.93 -12.28
N TYR A 60 0.68 3.68 -12.74
CA TYR A 60 1.36 3.30 -13.98
C TYR A 60 0.57 2.20 -14.70
N LYS A 61 0.12 2.49 -15.92
CA LYS A 61 -0.68 1.57 -16.76
C LYS A 61 -1.84 0.93 -15.98
N ASP A 62 -2.67 1.78 -15.36
CA ASP A 62 -3.87 1.44 -14.60
C ASP A 62 -3.67 0.69 -13.26
N ASP A 63 -2.42 0.41 -12.88
CA ASP A 63 -2.10 -0.15 -11.56
C ASP A 63 -1.36 0.87 -10.68
N TYR A 64 -1.66 0.83 -9.39
CA TYR A 64 -0.91 1.53 -8.36
C TYR A 64 0.31 0.72 -7.96
N TYR A 65 1.44 1.39 -7.74
CA TYR A 65 2.65 0.79 -7.17
C TYR A 65 3.10 1.57 -5.95
N LEU A 66 3.26 0.88 -4.82
CA LEU A 66 3.67 1.45 -3.54
C LEU A 66 5.08 0.98 -3.20
N PHE A 67 6.00 1.94 -3.04
CA PHE A 67 7.36 1.73 -2.59
C PHE A 67 7.51 2.31 -1.20
N ALA A 68 8.23 1.63 -0.30
CA ALA A 68 8.42 2.11 1.06
C ALA A 68 9.81 1.73 1.58
N SER A 69 10.31 2.52 2.52
CA SER A 69 11.59 2.31 3.19
C SER A 69 11.72 0.89 3.71
N ARG A 70 12.80 0.21 3.33
CA ARG A 70 13.15 -1.12 3.87
C ARG A 70 11.98 -2.08 3.93
N SER A 71 11.24 -2.18 2.84
CA SER A 71 10.13 -3.14 2.70
C SER A 71 10.53 -4.45 2.01
N GLY A 72 11.70 -4.51 1.37
CA GLY A 72 12.25 -5.73 0.74
C GLY A 72 11.64 -6.01 -0.62
N GLY A 73 10.78 -5.10 -1.05
CA GLY A 73 10.01 -5.17 -2.26
C GLY A 73 9.15 -3.93 -2.41
N TYR A 74 8.13 -4.05 -3.24
CA TYR A 74 7.09 -3.04 -3.39
C TYR A 74 5.77 -3.73 -3.66
N TRP A 75 4.67 -3.01 -3.56
CA TRP A 75 3.34 -3.57 -3.78
C TRP A 75 2.74 -3.02 -5.07
N THR A 76 1.92 -3.84 -5.74
CA THR A 76 1.04 -3.39 -6.81
C THR A 76 -0.42 -3.63 -6.46
N SER A 77 -1.32 -2.75 -6.88
CA SER A 77 -2.75 -2.88 -6.65
C SER A 77 -3.56 -2.26 -7.79
N PRO A 78 -4.66 -2.88 -8.23
CA PRO A 78 -5.57 -2.27 -9.19
C PRO A 78 -6.53 -1.25 -8.54
N ASP A 79 -6.67 -1.24 -7.21
CA ASP A 79 -7.78 -0.57 -6.52
C ASP A 79 -7.41 0.06 -5.16
N LEU A 80 -6.11 0.16 -4.84
CA LEU A 80 -5.56 0.61 -3.56
C LEU A 80 -5.97 -0.23 -2.33
N ARG A 81 -6.63 -1.37 -2.55
CA ARG A 81 -7.16 -2.24 -1.50
C ARG A 81 -6.53 -3.62 -1.53
N ASN A 82 -6.47 -4.22 -2.71
CA ASN A 82 -5.92 -5.54 -2.95
C ASN A 82 -4.48 -5.39 -3.43
N TRP A 83 -3.53 -5.74 -2.59
CA TRP A 83 -2.11 -5.53 -2.83
C TRP A 83 -1.39 -6.86 -3.10
N THR A 84 -0.54 -6.88 -4.12
CA THR A 84 0.38 -7.98 -4.43
C THR A 84 1.81 -7.52 -4.19
N PHE A 85 2.56 -8.24 -3.37
CA PHE A 85 3.95 -7.93 -3.07
C PHE A 85 4.89 -8.46 -4.16
N ILE A 86 5.83 -7.63 -4.60
CA ILE A 86 6.82 -7.91 -5.64
C ILE A 86 8.21 -7.80 -5.02
N ILE A 87 9.01 -8.86 -5.13
CA ILE A 87 10.41 -8.88 -4.72
C ILE A 87 11.27 -8.57 -5.94
N PRO A 88 11.98 -7.42 -5.98
CA PRO A 88 12.80 -7.08 -7.11
C PRO A 88 14.16 -7.75 -7.08
N GLU A 89 14.75 -7.93 -8.27
CA GLU A 89 16.10 -8.44 -8.45
C GLU A 89 17.09 -7.29 -8.68
N ASP A 90 18.29 -7.41 -8.10
CA ASP A 90 19.47 -6.56 -8.37
C ASP A 90 19.30 -5.04 -8.15
N ILE A 91 18.37 -4.63 -7.29
CA ILE A 91 18.19 -3.23 -6.89
C ILE A 91 18.40 -3.01 -5.39
N ASP A 92 18.75 -1.76 -5.03
CA ASP A 92 18.86 -1.34 -3.62
C ASP A 92 17.48 -1.05 -3.03
N ILE A 93 16.69 -2.09 -2.78
CA ILE A 93 15.33 -2.00 -2.24
C ILE A 93 15.30 -1.84 -0.71
N GLU A 94 16.42 -2.13 -0.05
CA GLU A 94 16.64 -1.96 1.39
C GLU A 94 17.00 -0.52 1.78
N SER A 95 16.78 0.42 0.87
CA SER A 95 17.05 1.83 1.08
C SER A 95 15.95 2.52 1.90
N TYR A 96 16.30 3.64 2.53
CA TYR A 96 15.36 4.54 3.19
C TYR A 96 14.92 5.67 2.26
N ALA A 97 13.72 6.21 2.50
CA ALA A 97 13.12 7.36 1.81
C ALA A 97 13.27 7.30 0.27
N PRO A 98 12.72 6.25 -0.38
CA PRO A 98 12.79 6.15 -1.84
C PRO A 98 12.00 7.29 -2.50
N ALA A 99 12.37 7.64 -3.73
CA ALA A 99 11.49 8.40 -4.63
C ALA A 99 11.24 7.59 -5.90
N VAL A 100 10.04 7.75 -6.45
CA VAL A 100 9.60 7.07 -7.66
C VAL A 100 8.85 8.06 -8.54
N ILE A 101 9.15 8.07 -9.82
CA ILE A 101 8.47 8.91 -10.81
C ILE A 101 8.22 8.11 -12.08
N VAL A 102 7.12 8.44 -12.75
CA VAL A 102 6.79 7.95 -14.08
C VAL A 102 7.16 9.04 -15.09
N ILE A 103 8.02 8.70 -16.04
CA ILE A 103 8.31 9.57 -17.19
C ILE A 103 7.96 8.78 -18.45
N ARG A 104 6.88 9.19 -19.13
CA ARG A 104 6.29 8.45 -20.25
C ARG A 104 5.97 7.01 -19.83
N ASP A 105 6.33 6.02 -20.63
CA ASP A 105 6.10 4.60 -20.36
C ASP A 105 7.24 3.96 -19.56
N THR A 106 7.77 4.66 -18.56
CA THR A 106 8.89 4.15 -17.76
C THR A 106 8.82 4.66 -16.33
N VAL A 107 8.92 3.71 -15.40
CA VAL A 107 9.07 3.96 -13.96
C VAL A 107 10.55 4.12 -13.66
N PHE A 108 10.89 5.17 -12.91
CA PHE A 108 12.22 5.43 -12.39
C PHE A 108 12.18 5.34 -10.87
N TYR A 109 13.06 4.54 -10.30
CA TYR A 109 13.23 4.32 -8.86
C TYR A 109 14.57 4.89 -8.40
N PHE A 110 14.52 5.67 -7.32
CA PHE A 110 15.64 6.35 -6.69
C PHE A 110 15.72 5.91 -5.23
N PRO A 111 16.66 5.03 -4.84
CA PRO A 111 16.95 4.77 -3.44
C PRO A 111 17.48 6.04 -2.76
N GLY A 112 17.18 6.25 -1.47
CA GLY A 112 17.69 7.40 -0.73
C GLY A 112 19.11 7.23 -0.15
N SER A 113 19.63 6.00 -0.13
CA SER A 113 20.95 5.62 0.39
C SER A 113 22.10 6.03 -0.53
N ASN A 114 21.87 6.10 -1.84
CA ASN A 114 22.93 6.24 -2.83
C ASN A 114 22.50 7.08 -4.05
N ALA A 115 23.39 7.19 -5.04
CA ALA A 115 23.22 7.97 -6.26
C ALA A 115 22.71 7.15 -7.46
N GLN A 116 22.43 5.87 -7.27
CA GLN A 116 22.02 4.94 -8.31
C GLN A 116 20.58 5.24 -8.75
N VAL A 117 20.31 5.11 -10.04
CA VAL A 117 18.96 5.19 -10.59
C VAL A 117 18.61 3.86 -11.24
N TYR A 118 17.39 3.39 -10.99
CA TYR A 118 16.84 2.18 -11.61
C TYR A 118 15.64 2.54 -12.46
N LYS A 119 15.40 1.78 -13.53
CA LYS A 119 14.19 1.99 -14.34
C LYS A 119 13.61 0.71 -14.91
N THR A 120 12.30 0.72 -15.15
CA THR A 120 11.60 -0.38 -15.83
C THR A 120 10.38 0.12 -16.60
N ALA A 121 10.04 -0.57 -17.70
CA ALA A 121 8.77 -0.39 -18.40
C ALA A 121 7.72 -1.44 -17.98
N ASP A 122 8.13 -2.42 -17.16
CA ASP A 122 7.30 -3.50 -16.63
C ASP A 122 7.67 -3.78 -15.16
N PRO A 123 7.14 -2.98 -14.21
CA PRO A 123 7.40 -3.18 -12.79
C PRO A 123 6.77 -4.47 -12.23
N LYS A 124 5.80 -5.11 -12.89
CA LYS A 124 5.22 -6.36 -12.37
C LYS A 124 6.21 -7.53 -12.38
N VAL A 125 7.19 -7.49 -13.28
CA VAL A 125 8.23 -8.51 -13.42
C VAL A 125 9.27 -8.45 -12.29
N GLY A 126 9.34 -7.36 -11.52
CA GLY A 126 10.34 -7.22 -10.46
C GLY A 126 11.76 -6.93 -10.96
N LYS A 127 11.97 -6.68 -12.25
CA LYS A 127 13.30 -6.41 -12.80
C LYS A 127 13.41 -4.94 -13.21
N MET A 128 14.49 -4.30 -12.78
CA MET A 128 14.79 -2.91 -13.17
C MET A 128 16.23 -2.78 -13.66
N GLY A 129 16.41 -2.06 -14.76
CA GLY A 129 17.73 -1.77 -15.31
C GLY A 129 18.42 -0.62 -14.58
N LYS A 130 19.69 -0.81 -14.21
CA LYS A 130 20.56 0.23 -13.66
C LYS A 130 20.86 1.32 -14.71
N ARG A 131 20.94 2.57 -14.26
CA ARG A 131 21.33 3.75 -15.04
C ARG A 131 22.62 4.35 -14.48
N PRO A 132 23.30 5.26 -15.20
CA PRO A 132 24.43 5.99 -14.63
C PRO A 132 24.03 6.70 -13.33
N ASN A 133 24.96 6.80 -12.39
CA ASN A 133 24.75 7.50 -11.13
C ASN A 133 24.48 8.99 -11.36
N ILE A 134 23.58 9.55 -10.56
CA ILE A 134 23.31 10.99 -10.52
C ILE A 134 24.08 11.66 -9.36
N LYS A 135 24.20 12.99 -9.37
CA LYS A 135 24.83 13.70 -8.24
C LYS A 135 24.00 13.47 -6.97
N ARG A 136 24.67 13.13 -5.86
CA ARG A 136 24.02 12.85 -4.59
C ARG A 136 23.31 14.08 -4.04
N LEU A 137 22.01 13.95 -3.77
CA LEU A 137 21.19 14.88 -3.00
C LEU A 137 20.71 14.13 -1.75
N TRP A 138 20.63 14.82 -0.62
CA TRP A 138 20.04 14.23 0.59
C TRP A 138 18.53 14.13 0.37
N GLY A 139 18.02 12.90 0.25
CA GLY A 139 16.65 12.64 -0.19
C GLY A 139 16.52 12.77 -1.72
N PRO A 140 15.95 11.76 -2.40
CA PRO A 140 15.83 11.78 -3.86
C PRO A 140 14.70 12.71 -4.37
N CYS A 141 13.93 13.35 -3.48
CA CYS A 141 12.85 14.27 -3.81
C CYS A 141 13.30 15.68 -4.30
N GLY A 142 14.60 15.93 -4.44
CA GLY A 142 15.18 17.20 -4.89
C GLY A 142 15.20 17.43 -6.41
N PHE A 143 14.10 17.16 -7.13
CA PHE A 143 13.95 17.65 -8.51
C PHE A 143 13.52 19.13 -8.47
N SER A 144 14.50 20.03 -8.36
CA SER A 144 14.34 21.48 -8.53
C SER A 144 14.77 21.94 -9.91
#